data_AF-A0A511V248-F1
#
_entry.id   AF-A0A511V248-F1
#
_cell.length_a   1.000
_cell.length_b   1.000
_cell.length_c   1.000
_cell.angle_alpha   90.00
_cell.angle_beta   90.00
_cell.angle_gamma   90.00
#
_symmetry.space_group_name_H-M   'P 1'
#
loop_
_entity.id
_entity.type
_entity.pdbx_description
1 polymer ?
#
loop_
_entity_poly.entity_id
_entity_poly.type
_entity_poly.pdbx_seq_one_letter_code
_entity_poly.pdbx_strand_id
1 'polypeptide(L)'
;MIYQWKVELTGIHPPIWRRFQTFGDITFDQLHKTLQIIMGWKDYHLYMFGFPDKMIHIPDPDFPNERIKELDARQEKISVHVTEEGQHFIYLYDYGDNWEHELVLERIVEQEKETYPVCLEGERHCPPEDVGGVPGYLEVLEILQNKSHPEYEHTLMWVGGRFNPEAFMKEKVNQQLWQQAVKLNPKQKQQPYGQKKGSKLTVPQLRKQLQNLPQDELVRLVVDCVKASKEAKHFFMIQLAGEEALEEMAETYRKKIREEFFPTRGEPKLRLSETKKAIREFEKLSQNKRYTIDLYLYYVEMGVEFTNIYGDITAGFYSSLLSVYDSVAKMLYKEGNEKLIQEFEPRMRAIVEEADGIGWGFHDTLQDIYAELFA
;
A
#
# COMPACT_ATOMS: atom_id res chain seq x y z
N MET A 1 -24.07 -10.16 16.46
CA MET A 1 -23.27 -10.20 17.69
C MET A 1 -21.98 -9.45 17.48
N ILE A 2 -21.51 -8.80 18.54
CA ILE A 2 -20.26 -8.06 18.59
C ILE A 2 -19.27 -8.89 19.38
N TYR A 3 -18.08 -9.03 18.84
CA TYR A 3 -17.00 -9.76 19.48
C TYR A 3 -16.08 -8.73 20.14
N GLN A 4 -15.85 -8.89 21.44
CA GLN A 4 -14.89 -8.11 22.18
C GLN A 4 -13.60 -8.90 22.32
N TRP A 5 -12.52 -8.31 21.84
CA TRP A 5 -11.20 -8.90 21.79
C TRP A 5 -10.26 -8.19 22.75
N LYS A 6 -9.31 -8.96 23.29
CA LYS A 6 -8.02 -8.43 23.73
C LYS A 6 -6.94 -8.94 22.77
N VAL A 7 -6.10 -8.04 22.28
CA VAL A 7 -4.86 -8.38 21.58
C VAL A 7 -3.68 -7.92 22.42
N GLU A 8 -2.67 -8.77 22.56
CA GLU A 8 -1.44 -8.49 23.29
C GLU A 8 -0.24 -8.92 22.44
N LEU A 9 0.74 -8.04 22.29
CA LEU A 9 2.00 -8.33 21.60
C LEU A 9 2.90 -9.14 22.53
N THR A 10 3.34 -10.31 22.07
CA THR A 10 4.15 -11.22 22.89
C THR A 10 5.61 -10.79 22.94
N GLY A 11 6.35 -11.29 23.93
CA GLY A 11 7.80 -11.05 24.05
C GLY A 11 8.21 -9.66 24.56
N ILE A 12 7.27 -8.76 24.86
CA ILE A 12 7.56 -7.40 25.34
C ILE A 12 6.97 -7.16 26.73
N HIS A 13 7.80 -6.62 27.63
CA HIS A 13 7.38 -6.19 28.97
C HIS A 13 7.81 -4.73 29.26
N PRO A 14 6.93 -3.88 29.83
CA PRO A 14 5.50 -4.10 30.15
C PRO A 14 4.64 -4.41 28.91
N PRO A 15 3.44 -5.02 29.05
CA PRO A 15 2.69 -5.48 27.88
C PRO A 15 2.23 -4.33 26.96
N ILE A 16 2.25 -4.57 25.66
CA ILE A 16 1.62 -3.69 24.65
C ILE A 16 0.33 -4.37 24.21
N TRP A 17 -0.81 -3.74 24.47
CA TRP A 17 -2.10 -4.41 24.28
C TRP A 17 -3.23 -3.46 23.90
N ARG A 18 -4.28 -4.00 23.29
CA ARG A 18 -5.52 -3.28 22.95
C ARG A 18 -6.73 -4.14 23.30
N ARG A 19 -7.81 -3.50 23.77
CA ARG A 19 -9.14 -4.10 23.82
C ARG A 19 -10.04 -3.39 22.83
N PHE A 20 -10.72 -4.15 21.98
CA PHE A 20 -11.49 -3.62 20.88
C PHE A 20 -12.69 -4.50 20.55
N GLN A 21 -13.63 -3.97 19.77
CA GLN A 21 -14.84 -4.66 19.37
C GLN A 21 -15.01 -4.64 17.86
N THR A 22 -15.43 -5.77 17.30
CA THR A 22 -15.75 -5.95 15.87
C THR A 22 -17.10 -6.65 15.73
N PHE A 23 -17.66 -6.67 14.51
CA PHE A 23 -18.68 -7.67 14.21
C PHE A 23 -18.05 -9.07 14.22
N GLY A 24 -18.78 -10.07 14.71
CA GLY A 24 -18.31 -11.47 14.67
C GLY A 24 -18.30 -12.08 13.25
N ASP A 25 -19.08 -11.52 12.33
CA ASP A 25 -19.26 -12.04 10.96
C ASP A 25 -18.28 -11.41 9.93
N ILE A 26 -17.19 -10.79 10.40
CA ILE A 26 -16.12 -10.30 9.51
C ILE A 26 -15.19 -11.43 9.12
N THR A 27 -14.44 -11.24 8.03
CA THR A 27 -13.39 -12.18 7.64
C THR A 27 -12.10 -11.98 8.44
N PHE A 28 -11.21 -12.97 8.45
CA PHE A 28 -9.89 -12.84 9.06
C PHE A 28 -9.04 -11.74 8.40
N ASP A 29 -9.19 -11.49 7.10
CA ASP A 29 -8.54 -10.36 6.40
C ASP A 29 -9.08 -8.99 6.89
N GLN A 30 -10.35 -8.91 7.26
CA GLN A 30 -10.92 -7.71 7.87
C GLN A 30 -10.46 -7.52 9.32
N LEU A 31 -10.27 -8.62 10.05
CA LEU A 31 -9.64 -8.61 11.37
C LEU A 31 -8.20 -8.11 11.27
N HIS A 32 -7.41 -8.65 10.35
CA HIS A 32 -6.04 -8.22 10.07
C HIS A 32 -5.98 -6.71 9.84
N LYS A 33 -6.80 -6.17 8.94
CA LYS A 33 -6.86 -4.71 8.68
C LYS A 33 -7.26 -3.90 9.92
N THR A 34 -8.10 -4.47 10.79
CA THR A 34 -8.45 -3.85 12.08
C THR A 34 -7.24 -3.84 13.01
N LEU A 35 -6.52 -4.96 13.11
CA LEU A 35 -5.31 -5.13 13.91
C LEU A 35 -4.22 -4.15 13.47
N GLN A 36 -3.98 -4.01 12.17
CA GLN A 36 -3.03 -3.05 11.60
C GLN A 36 -3.31 -1.61 12.08
N ILE A 37 -4.58 -1.19 12.11
CA ILE A 37 -4.95 0.15 12.58
C ILE A 37 -4.75 0.29 14.09
N ILE A 38 -5.23 -0.66 14.91
CA ILE A 38 -5.16 -0.52 16.37
C ILE A 38 -3.74 -0.70 16.93
N MET A 39 -2.90 -1.45 16.22
CA MET A 39 -1.49 -1.61 16.52
C MET A 39 -0.62 -0.53 15.87
N GLY A 40 -1.16 0.28 14.95
CA GLY A 40 -0.45 1.43 14.35
C GLY A 40 0.47 1.08 13.18
N TRP A 41 0.37 -0.13 12.65
CA TRP A 41 1.13 -0.65 11.51
C TRP A 41 0.53 -0.26 10.16
N LYS A 42 1.24 -0.63 9.10
CA LYS A 42 1.11 -0.12 7.73
C LYS A 42 0.76 -1.17 6.70
N ASP A 43 0.59 -2.43 7.11
CA ASP A 43 0.19 -3.53 6.24
C ASP A 43 1.20 -3.74 5.10
N TYR A 44 2.51 -3.71 5.43
CA TYR A 44 3.60 -3.89 4.48
C TYR A 44 3.96 -5.36 4.26
N HIS A 45 3.75 -6.18 5.28
CA HIS A 45 4.27 -7.54 5.33
C HIS A 45 3.16 -8.60 5.35
N LEU A 46 3.57 -9.85 5.14
CA LEU A 46 2.69 -11.01 5.23
C LEU A 46 2.19 -11.20 6.67
N TYR A 47 1.07 -11.91 6.79
CA TYR A 47 0.45 -12.22 8.08
C TYR A 47 -0.20 -13.60 8.07
N MET A 48 -0.37 -14.18 9.25
CA MET A 48 -1.20 -15.37 9.46
C MET A 48 -1.91 -15.37 10.80
N PHE A 49 -2.99 -16.13 10.88
CA PHE A 49 -3.65 -16.51 12.12
C PHE A 49 -3.43 -18.00 12.38
N GLY A 50 -2.72 -18.32 13.46
CA GLY A 50 -2.34 -19.68 13.84
C GLY A 50 -3.31 -20.30 14.86
N PHE A 51 -3.83 -21.48 14.51
CA PHE A 51 -4.61 -22.35 15.39
C PHE A 51 -3.88 -23.70 15.55
N PRO A 52 -4.25 -24.54 16.54
CA PRO A 52 -3.59 -25.84 16.73
C PRO A 52 -3.65 -26.78 15.52
N ASP A 53 -4.71 -26.69 14.71
CA ASP A 53 -5.01 -27.62 13.61
C ASP A 53 -4.94 -26.99 12.20
N LYS A 54 -4.76 -25.67 12.11
CA LYS A 54 -4.85 -24.92 10.86
C LYS A 54 -4.18 -23.55 10.97
N MET A 55 -3.92 -22.97 9.81
CA MET A 55 -3.59 -21.55 9.70
C MET A 55 -4.52 -20.86 8.71
N ILE A 56 -4.87 -19.61 9.02
CA ILE A 56 -5.71 -18.77 8.18
C ILE A 56 -4.87 -17.58 7.74
N HIS A 57 -4.58 -17.47 6.45
CA HIS A 57 -3.68 -16.47 5.88
C HIS A 57 -4.06 -16.18 4.42
N ILE A 58 -3.23 -15.46 3.65
CA ILE A 58 -3.44 -15.32 2.20
C ILE A 58 -2.63 -16.42 1.50
N PRO A 59 -3.27 -17.51 0.99
CA PRO A 59 -2.54 -18.64 0.45
C PRO A 59 -1.78 -18.25 -0.82
N ASP A 60 -0.57 -18.77 -0.95
CA ASP A 60 0.22 -18.70 -2.17
C ASP A 60 -0.01 -19.99 -2.97
N PRO A 61 -0.63 -19.92 -4.16
CA PRO A 61 -0.91 -21.11 -4.97
C PRO A 61 0.37 -21.83 -5.44
N ASP A 62 1.51 -21.14 -5.47
CA ASP A 62 2.77 -21.69 -5.93
C ASP A 62 3.55 -22.39 -4.79
N PHE A 63 3.20 -22.11 -3.53
CA PHE A 63 3.87 -22.64 -2.34
C PHE A 63 2.88 -23.18 -1.28
N PRO A 64 2.09 -24.22 -1.59
CA PRO A 64 1.14 -24.78 -0.63
C PRO A 64 1.83 -25.49 0.53
N ASN A 65 1.35 -25.29 1.76
CA ASN A 65 1.82 -26.08 2.90
C ASN A 65 1.13 -27.46 2.97
N GLU A 66 1.92 -28.52 2.87
CA GLU A 66 1.43 -29.91 2.91
C GLU A 66 1.22 -30.45 4.33
N ARG A 67 1.73 -29.76 5.37
CA ARG A 67 1.74 -30.24 6.75
C ARG A 67 0.60 -29.69 7.60
N ILE A 68 0.18 -28.45 7.34
CA ILE A 68 -0.86 -27.75 8.11
C ILE A 68 -1.93 -27.29 7.13
N LYS A 69 -3.20 -27.46 7.51
CA LYS A 69 -4.34 -27.00 6.71
C LYS A 69 -4.31 -25.48 6.60
N GLU A 70 -4.24 -24.99 5.36
CA GLU A 70 -4.37 -23.57 5.04
C GLU A 70 -5.80 -23.20 4.66
N LEU A 71 -6.23 -22.03 5.11
CA LEU A 71 -7.50 -21.42 4.71
C LEU A 71 -7.30 -19.96 4.31
N ASP A 72 -8.11 -19.47 3.38
CA ASP A 72 -8.01 -18.11 2.84
C ASP A 72 -8.69 -17.09 3.75
N ALA A 73 -7.90 -16.19 4.35
CA ALA A 73 -8.36 -15.14 5.26
C ALA A 73 -9.38 -14.18 4.65
N ARG A 74 -9.45 -14.08 3.31
CA ARG A 74 -10.45 -13.26 2.60
C ARG A 74 -11.83 -13.91 2.57
N GLN A 75 -11.89 -15.21 2.82
CA GLN A 75 -13.09 -16.04 2.71
C GLN A 75 -13.56 -16.53 4.08
N GLU A 76 -12.63 -16.90 4.95
CA GLU A 76 -12.95 -17.41 6.29
C GLU A 76 -13.46 -16.31 7.21
N LYS A 77 -14.60 -16.56 7.82
CA LYS A 77 -15.26 -15.67 8.78
C LYS A 77 -14.88 -16.02 10.21
N ILE A 78 -14.69 -15.02 11.06
CA ILE A 78 -14.31 -15.27 12.45
C ILE A 78 -15.33 -16.15 13.17
N SER A 79 -16.63 -15.87 13.01
CA SER A 79 -17.70 -16.64 13.65
C SER A 79 -17.76 -18.13 13.28
N VAL A 80 -17.04 -18.57 12.24
CA VAL A 80 -16.92 -19.99 11.86
C VAL A 80 -15.85 -20.69 12.71
N HIS A 81 -14.83 -19.96 13.14
CA HIS A 81 -13.64 -20.52 13.79
C HIS A 81 -13.54 -20.16 15.27
N VAL A 82 -14.18 -19.07 15.68
CA VAL A 82 -14.17 -18.54 17.04
C VAL A 82 -15.62 -18.32 17.48
N THR A 83 -16.08 -19.15 18.39
CA THR A 83 -17.49 -19.29 18.79
C THR A 83 -17.71 -19.16 20.29
N GLU A 84 -16.66 -19.21 21.10
CA GLU A 84 -16.74 -19.27 22.56
C GLU A 84 -15.85 -18.20 23.21
N GLU A 85 -16.35 -17.58 24.28
CA GLU A 85 -15.57 -16.68 25.13
C GLU A 85 -14.39 -17.43 25.75
N GLY A 86 -13.22 -16.80 25.79
CA GLY A 86 -11.96 -17.39 26.25
C GLY A 86 -11.15 -18.11 25.17
N GLN A 87 -11.72 -18.33 23.98
CA GLN A 87 -10.93 -18.85 22.85
C GLN A 87 -9.84 -17.85 22.45
N HIS A 88 -8.65 -18.39 22.17
CA HIS A 88 -7.49 -17.61 21.77
C HIS A 88 -6.76 -18.26 20.60
N PHE A 89 -6.01 -17.43 19.87
CA PHE A 89 -5.19 -17.85 18.74
C PHE A 89 -4.07 -16.82 18.53
N ILE A 90 -3.06 -17.21 17.76
CA ILE A 90 -1.93 -16.33 17.46
C ILE A 90 -2.20 -15.56 16.16
N TYR A 91 -1.90 -14.27 16.16
CA TYR A 91 -1.76 -13.46 14.96
C TYR A 91 -0.29 -13.08 14.78
N LEU A 92 0.30 -13.61 13.72
CA LEU A 92 1.66 -13.30 13.32
C LEU A 92 1.62 -12.25 12.20
N TYR A 93 2.35 -11.15 12.37
CA TYR A 93 2.57 -10.15 11.34
C TYR A 93 4.06 -9.99 11.10
N ASP A 94 4.45 -9.87 9.83
CA ASP A 94 5.84 -9.82 9.38
C ASP A 94 6.61 -11.12 9.67
N TYR A 95 6.83 -11.92 8.63
CA TYR A 95 7.57 -13.18 8.76
C TYR A 95 9.09 -12.97 8.92
N GLY A 96 9.59 -11.76 8.68
CA GLY A 96 10.97 -11.37 8.97
C GLY A 96 11.14 -11.04 10.45
N ASP A 97 10.41 -10.02 10.92
CA ASP A 97 10.51 -9.52 12.29
C ASP A 97 9.76 -10.40 13.33
N ASN A 98 8.89 -11.29 12.87
CA ASN A 98 8.14 -12.28 13.63
C ASN A 98 7.30 -11.67 14.78
N TRP A 99 6.45 -10.69 14.47
CA TRP A 99 5.58 -10.07 15.47
C TRP A 99 4.37 -10.93 15.81
N GLU A 100 4.48 -11.68 16.91
CA GLU A 100 3.42 -12.53 17.42
C GLU A 100 2.49 -11.79 18.39
N HIS A 101 1.19 -12.00 18.20
CA HIS A 101 0.17 -11.47 19.08
C HIS A 101 -0.73 -12.59 19.56
N GLU A 102 -1.04 -12.56 20.84
CA GLU A 102 -2.13 -13.36 21.37
C GLU A 102 -3.44 -12.58 21.24
N LEU A 103 -4.41 -13.14 20.50
CA LEU A 103 -5.77 -12.65 20.47
C LEU A 103 -6.66 -13.53 21.33
N VAL A 104 -7.47 -12.93 22.20
CA VAL A 104 -8.46 -13.60 23.04
C VAL A 104 -9.84 -13.01 22.78
N LEU A 105 -10.83 -13.86 22.48
CA LEU A 105 -12.25 -13.47 22.48
C LEU A 105 -12.73 -13.35 23.92
N GLU A 106 -12.69 -12.16 24.49
CA GLU A 106 -13.09 -11.96 25.90
C GLU A 106 -14.60 -12.10 26.09
N ARG A 107 -15.41 -11.53 25.18
CA ARG A 107 -16.88 -11.52 25.30
C ARG A 107 -17.59 -11.53 23.94
N ILE A 108 -18.77 -12.13 23.91
CA ILE A 108 -19.74 -12.01 22.80
C ILE A 108 -20.94 -11.23 23.31
N VAL A 109 -21.12 -10.02 22.80
CA VAL A 109 -22.14 -9.07 23.30
C VAL A 109 -23.14 -8.68 22.23
N GLU A 110 -24.29 -8.18 22.67
CA GLU A 110 -25.26 -7.56 21.77
C GLU A 110 -24.72 -6.24 21.20
N GLN A 111 -25.29 -5.82 20.08
CA GLN A 111 -24.87 -4.58 19.44
C GLN A 111 -25.44 -3.37 20.19
N GLU A 112 -24.60 -2.71 20.99
CA GLU A 112 -24.99 -1.52 21.74
C GLU A 112 -24.63 -0.20 21.03
N LYS A 113 -23.60 -0.21 20.17
CA LYS A 113 -23.11 0.99 19.48
C LYS A 113 -23.57 1.06 18.03
N GLU A 114 -23.62 2.27 17.50
CA GLU A 114 -23.94 2.50 16.09
C GLU A 114 -22.73 2.24 15.17
N THR A 115 -21.50 2.36 15.69
CA THR A 115 -20.28 2.29 14.87
C THR A 115 -19.29 1.25 15.39
N TYR A 116 -18.86 0.38 14.49
CA TYR A 116 -17.81 -0.62 14.66
C TYR A 116 -16.87 -0.60 13.44
N PRO A 117 -15.63 -1.09 13.59
CA PRO A 117 -14.99 -1.50 14.84
C PRO A 117 -14.70 -0.32 15.77
N VAL A 118 -14.46 -0.60 17.05
CA VAL A 118 -14.12 0.40 18.06
C VAL A 118 -13.08 -0.13 19.03
N CYS A 119 -12.02 0.63 19.28
CA CYS A 119 -11.08 0.41 20.35
C CYS A 119 -11.63 1.00 21.66
N LEU A 120 -11.68 0.17 22.69
CA LEU A 120 -12.21 0.51 24.01
C LEU A 120 -11.12 1.09 24.91
N GLU A 121 -9.93 0.50 24.86
CA GLU A 121 -8.78 0.81 25.71
C GLU A 121 -7.52 0.11 25.17
N GLY A 122 -6.38 0.45 25.74
CA GLY A 122 -5.08 -0.11 25.40
C GLY A 122 -3.97 0.71 26.03
N GLU A 123 -2.75 0.17 26.00
CA GLU A 123 -1.58 0.80 26.60
C GLU A 123 -0.34 0.59 25.72
N ARG A 124 0.57 1.58 25.80
CA ARG A 124 1.86 1.61 25.11
C ARG A 124 1.77 1.69 23.59
N HIS A 125 2.78 2.29 22.98
CA HIS A 125 2.93 2.38 21.54
C HIS A 125 3.50 1.05 21.02
N CYS A 126 2.99 0.55 19.91
CA CYS A 126 3.57 -0.64 19.28
C CYS A 126 4.94 -0.34 18.65
N PRO A 127 5.79 -1.36 18.46
CA PRO A 127 7.06 -1.20 17.77
C PRO A 127 6.88 -0.57 16.38
N PRO A 128 7.82 0.29 15.94
CA PRO A 128 7.88 0.73 14.55
C PRO A 128 7.99 -0.45 13.58
N GLU A 129 7.58 -0.24 12.31
CA GLU A 129 7.85 -1.21 11.24
C GLU A 129 9.36 -1.40 11.08
N ASP A 130 9.77 -2.61 10.67
CA ASP A 130 11.14 -2.94 10.24
C ASP A 130 12.22 -2.66 11.31
N VAL A 131 11.86 -2.76 12.59
CA VAL A 131 12.81 -2.52 13.70
C VAL A 131 13.63 -3.76 14.07
N GLY A 132 13.42 -4.90 13.40
CA GLY A 132 14.19 -6.12 13.64
C GLY A 132 13.59 -6.97 14.75
N GLY A 133 12.25 -7.03 14.82
CA GLY A 133 11.53 -7.85 15.79
C GLY A 133 11.72 -7.40 17.24
N VAL A 134 11.34 -8.28 18.16
CA VAL A 134 11.44 -8.01 19.62
C VAL A 134 12.84 -7.57 20.03
N PRO A 135 13.95 -8.22 19.61
CA PRO A 135 15.29 -7.80 20.01
C PRO A 135 15.62 -6.36 19.58
N GLY A 136 15.36 -6.01 18.32
CA GLY A 136 15.65 -4.67 17.82
C GLY A 136 14.78 -3.60 18.46
N TYR A 137 13.52 -3.89 18.78
CA TYR A 137 12.69 -2.96 19.53
C TYR A 137 13.20 -2.73 20.96
N LEU A 138 13.64 -3.78 21.66
CA LEU A 138 14.21 -3.64 23.01
C LEU A 138 15.49 -2.81 22.99
N GLU A 139 16.35 -2.97 21.99
CA GLU A 139 17.53 -2.14 21.78
C GLU A 139 17.15 -0.66 21.56
N VAL A 140 16.16 -0.39 20.70
CA VAL A 140 15.62 0.97 20.53
C VAL A 140 15.12 1.55 21.86
N LEU A 141 14.40 0.77 22.67
CA LEU A 141 13.94 1.22 23.98
C LEU A 141 15.11 1.55 24.92
N GLU A 142 16.14 0.70 24.95
CA GLU A 142 17.34 0.92 25.77
C GLU A 142 18.05 2.22 25.37
N ILE A 143 18.27 2.43 24.07
CA ILE A 143 18.88 3.65 23.54
C ILE A 143 18.05 4.89 23.91
N LEU A 144 16.74 4.85 23.70
CA LEU A 144 15.85 6.00 23.93
C LEU A 144 15.61 6.31 25.41
N GLN A 145 15.91 5.39 26.32
CA GLN A 145 15.89 5.66 27.78
C GLN A 145 17.10 6.49 28.22
N ASN A 146 18.22 6.44 27.50
CA ASN A 146 19.45 7.15 27.83
C ASN A 146 19.74 8.28 26.83
N LYS A 147 19.36 9.51 27.17
CA LYS A 147 19.62 10.71 26.35
C LYS A 147 21.11 10.98 26.06
N SER A 148 22.01 10.39 26.84
CA SER A 148 23.46 10.50 26.64
C SER A 148 24.03 9.34 25.83
N HIS A 149 23.21 8.38 25.38
CA HIS A 149 23.65 7.28 24.54
C HIS A 149 24.21 7.83 23.21
N PRO A 150 25.36 7.34 22.71
CA PRO A 150 25.96 7.85 21.47
C PRO A 150 25.01 7.79 20.27
N GLU A 151 24.11 6.80 20.25
CA GLU A 151 23.13 6.61 19.17
C GLU A 151 21.78 7.29 19.42
N TYR A 152 21.58 7.99 20.53
CA TYR A 152 20.27 8.53 20.93
C TYR A 152 19.59 9.36 19.83
N GLU A 153 20.29 10.37 19.29
CA GLU A 153 19.74 11.26 18.28
C GLU A 153 19.45 10.53 16.96
N HIS A 154 20.35 9.62 16.57
CA HIS A 154 20.17 8.83 15.35
C HIS A 154 18.95 7.91 15.46
N THR A 155 18.85 7.16 16.55
CA THR A 155 17.74 6.24 16.82
C THR A 155 16.42 7.01 16.96
N LEU A 156 16.42 8.15 17.67
CA LEU A 156 15.22 8.99 17.80
C LEU A 156 14.73 9.48 16.44
N MET A 157 15.63 9.93 15.57
CA MET A 157 15.27 10.37 14.22
C MET A 157 14.76 9.22 13.36
N TRP A 158 15.39 8.05 13.45
CA TRP A 158 14.98 6.84 12.73
C TRP A 158 13.54 6.41 13.10
N VAL A 159 13.18 6.44 14.38
CA VAL A 159 11.80 6.16 14.84
C VAL A 159 10.81 7.32 14.62
N GLY A 160 11.19 8.36 13.87
CA GLY A 160 10.31 9.46 13.48
C GLY A 160 10.39 10.72 14.34
N GLY A 161 11.46 10.90 15.11
CA GLY A 161 11.85 12.14 15.80
C GLY A 161 11.04 12.50 17.06
N ARG A 162 9.95 11.77 17.34
CA ARG A 162 9.03 12.03 18.46
C ARG A 162 8.36 10.78 19.01
N PHE A 163 9.00 9.63 18.82
CA PHE A 163 8.47 8.36 19.30
C PHE A 163 8.41 8.36 20.82
N ASN A 164 7.27 7.93 21.37
CA ASN A 164 7.10 7.72 22.80
C ASN A 164 6.53 6.30 22.99
N PRO A 165 7.32 5.36 23.54
CA PRO A 165 6.90 3.96 23.70
C PRO A 165 5.71 3.78 24.65
N GLU A 166 5.43 4.75 25.51
CA GLU A 166 4.30 4.68 26.45
C GLU A 166 3.03 5.35 25.92
N ALA A 167 3.10 6.01 24.76
CA ALA A 167 1.96 6.76 24.24
C ALA A 167 0.94 5.85 23.55
N PHE A 168 -0.32 5.96 23.96
CA PHE A 168 -1.46 5.40 23.24
C PHE A 168 -2.62 6.41 23.17
N MET A 169 -3.12 6.68 21.96
CA MET A 169 -4.19 7.65 21.72
C MET A 169 -5.42 6.95 21.14
N LYS A 170 -6.29 6.44 22.02
CA LYS A 170 -7.52 5.71 21.67
C LYS A 170 -8.39 6.48 20.67
N GLU A 171 -8.56 7.78 20.86
CA GLU A 171 -9.42 8.63 20.03
C GLU A 171 -8.91 8.68 18.59
N LYS A 172 -7.59 8.75 18.40
CA LYS A 172 -6.93 8.73 17.09
C LYS A 172 -7.11 7.39 16.40
N VAL A 173 -6.96 6.29 17.14
CA VAL A 173 -7.21 4.93 16.63
C VAL A 173 -8.66 4.80 16.18
N ASN A 174 -9.62 5.20 17.01
CA ASN A 174 -11.03 5.16 16.66
C ASN A 174 -11.37 6.01 15.43
N GLN A 175 -10.78 7.19 15.30
CA GLN A 175 -10.94 8.01 14.10
C GLN A 175 -10.49 7.26 12.83
N GLN A 176 -9.33 6.58 12.88
CA GLN A 176 -8.81 5.79 11.77
C GLN A 176 -9.69 4.56 11.47
N LEU A 177 -10.18 3.87 12.49
CA LEU A 177 -11.12 2.75 12.34
C LEU A 177 -12.39 3.20 11.62
N TRP A 178 -12.98 4.33 12.02
CA TRP A 178 -14.23 4.84 11.45
C TRP A 178 -14.07 5.34 10.01
N GLN A 179 -12.91 5.92 9.67
CA GLN A 179 -12.57 6.26 8.28
C GLN A 179 -12.55 5.03 7.37
N GLN A 180 -12.25 3.84 7.93
CA GLN A 180 -12.16 2.59 7.19
C GLN A 180 -13.33 1.62 7.43
N ALA A 181 -14.34 2.01 8.22
CA ALA A 181 -15.42 1.12 8.67
C ALA A 181 -16.14 0.37 7.53
N VAL A 182 -16.29 1.00 6.36
CA VAL A 182 -16.89 0.38 5.17
C VAL A 182 -16.10 -0.85 4.70
N LYS A 183 -14.77 -0.83 4.82
CA LYS A 183 -13.88 -1.94 4.43
C LYS A 183 -13.79 -3.01 5.53
N LEU A 184 -13.89 -2.60 6.79
CA LEU A 184 -13.66 -3.45 7.96
C LEU A 184 -14.91 -4.26 8.38
N ASN A 185 -16.12 -3.84 7.99
CA ASN A 185 -17.37 -4.47 8.41
C ASN A 185 -17.91 -5.52 7.41
N PRO A 186 -18.79 -6.45 7.83
CA PRO A 186 -19.28 -7.53 6.98
C PRO A 186 -19.97 -7.02 5.70
N LYS A 187 -19.76 -7.74 4.59
CA LYS A 187 -20.39 -7.43 3.30
C LYS A 187 -21.84 -7.96 3.27
N GLN A 188 -22.77 -7.33 4.03
CA GLN A 188 -24.27 -7.31 3.96
C GLN A 188 -24.83 -7.22 5.40
N LYS A 189 -25.80 -6.38 5.79
CA LYS A 189 -26.85 -5.62 5.10
C LYS A 189 -26.44 -4.17 4.81
N GLN A 190 -26.50 -3.78 3.54
CA GLN A 190 -26.52 -2.37 3.15
C GLN A 190 -27.86 -1.74 3.56
N GLN A 191 -27.99 -1.38 4.83
CA GLN A 191 -28.86 -0.30 5.28
C GLN A 191 -27.96 0.72 5.97
N PRO A 192 -27.72 1.90 5.37
CA PRO A 192 -27.06 2.97 6.09
C PRO A 192 -28.08 3.59 7.04
N TYR A 193 -28.08 3.16 8.31
CA TYR A 193 -28.63 3.98 9.39
C TYR A 193 -27.68 5.16 9.62
N GLY A 194 -28.23 6.37 9.64
CA GLY A 194 -27.53 7.56 10.17
C GLY A 194 -27.04 8.62 9.19
N GLN A 195 -27.25 8.49 7.87
CA GLN A 195 -27.10 9.64 6.96
C GLN A 195 -28.41 9.88 6.23
N LYS A 196 -29.00 11.08 6.40
CA LYS A 196 -30.06 11.59 5.54
C LYS A 196 -29.67 11.26 4.09
N LYS A 197 -30.51 10.48 3.40
CA LYS A 197 -30.35 10.13 1.98
C LYS A 197 -30.17 11.42 1.16
N GLY A 198 -28.93 11.78 0.86
CA GLY A 198 -28.63 12.27 -0.48
C GLY A 198 -28.92 11.10 -1.41
N SER A 199 -29.87 11.24 -2.33
CA SER A 199 -30.24 10.21 -3.28
C SER A 199 -28.99 9.64 -3.96
N LYS A 200 -28.56 8.43 -3.60
CA LYS A 200 -27.49 7.75 -4.36
C LYS A 200 -28.09 7.32 -5.69
N LEU A 201 -27.83 8.13 -6.69
CA LEU A 201 -28.17 7.90 -8.08
C LEU A 201 -27.35 6.71 -8.59
N THR A 202 -28.00 5.59 -8.90
CA THR A 202 -27.31 4.42 -9.47
C THR A 202 -26.91 4.68 -10.92
N VAL A 203 -25.91 3.97 -11.46
CA VAL A 203 -25.48 4.15 -12.88
C VAL A 203 -26.65 4.01 -13.87
N PRO A 204 -27.58 3.04 -13.73
CA PRO A 204 -28.78 2.98 -14.57
C PRO A 204 -29.72 4.19 -14.41
N GLN A 205 -29.89 4.68 -13.18
CA GLN A 205 -30.72 5.86 -12.92
C GLN A 205 -30.07 7.14 -13.45
N LEU A 206 -28.75 7.30 -13.28
CA LEU A 206 -27.96 8.38 -13.86
C LEU A 206 -28.09 8.36 -15.37
N ARG A 207 -27.87 7.20 -16.02
CA ARG A 207 -28.03 7.05 -17.47
C ARG A 207 -29.42 7.50 -17.93
N LYS A 208 -30.48 7.03 -17.26
CA LYS A 208 -31.86 7.42 -17.58
C LYS A 208 -32.10 8.91 -17.37
N GLN A 209 -31.53 9.52 -16.34
CA GLN A 209 -31.66 10.97 -16.12
C GLN A 209 -30.90 11.78 -17.17
N LEU A 210 -29.64 11.42 -17.46
CA LEU A 210 -28.82 12.09 -18.47
C LEU A 210 -29.44 11.98 -19.87
N GLN A 211 -30.07 10.86 -20.21
CA GLN A 211 -30.78 10.68 -21.49
C GLN A 211 -32.01 11.57 -21.63
N ASN A 212 -32.60 12.03 -20.52
CA ASN A 212 -33.79 12.89 -20.52
C ASN A 212 -33.45 14.38 -20.32
N LEU A 213 -32.17 14.74 -20.16
CA LEU A 213 -31.75 16.13 -20.01
C LEU A 213 -31.64 16.83 -21.38
N PRO A 214 -32.03 18.11 -21.47
CA PRO A 214 -31.69 18.96 -22.60
C PRO A 214 -30.17 19.02 -22.82
N GLN A 215 -29.75 19.15 -24.09
CA GLN A 215 -28.34 19.08 -24.46
C GLN A 215 -27.48 20.16 -23.78
N ASP A 216 -28.01 21.38 -23.64
CA ASP A 216 -27.35 22.50 -22.98
C ASP A 216 -27.15 22.28 -21.47
N GLU A 217 -28.14 21.71 -20.78
CA GLU A 217 -28.03 21.34 -19.37
C GLU A 217 -27.03 20.20 -19.14
N LEU A 218 -27.01 19.21 -20.05
CA LEU A 218 -26.05 18.11 -20.00
C LEU A 218 -24.61 18.62 -20.16
N VAL A 219 -24.38 19.50 -21.15
CA VAL A 219 -23.07 20.13 -21.37
C VAL A 219 -22.62 20.90 -20.12
N ARG A 220 -23.52 21.68 -19.51
CA ARG A 220 -23.22 22.42 -18.28
C ARG A 220 -22.84 21.50 -17.11
N LEU A 221 -23.59 20.41 -16.92
CA LEU A 221 -23.33 19.44 -15.85
C LEU A 221 -21.96 18.74 -16.01
N VAL A 222 -21.59 18.42 -17.25
CA VAL A 222 -20.26 17.86 -17.56
C VAL A 222 -19.14 18.88 -17.27
N VAL A 223 -19.33 20.14 -17.68
CA VAL A 223 -18.35 21.22 -17.41
C VAL A 223 -18.17 21.46 -15.92
N ASP A 224 -19.27 21.46 -15.15
CA ASP A 224 -19.21 21.63 -13.70
C ASP A 224 -18.52 20.43 -13.01
N CYS A 225 -18.74 19.20 -13.51
CA CYS A 225 -18.03 18.00 -13.07
C CYS A 225 -16.50 18.12 -13.28
N VAL A 226 -16.10 18.56 -14.48
CA VAL A 226 -14.69 18.82 -14.82
C VAL A 226 -14.06 19.90 -13.93
N LYS A 227 -14.81 20.95 -13.60
CA LYS A 227 -14.32 22.00 -12.68
C LYS A 227 -14.18 21.50 -11.24
N ALA A 228 -15.01 20.54 -10.83
CA ALA A 228 -15.06 20.05 -9.46
C ALA A 228 -14.05 18.92 -9.15
N SER A 229 -13.56 18.17 -10.15
CA SER A 229 -12.62 17.06 -9.96
C SER A 229 -11.46 17.10 -10.94
N LYS A 230 -10.24 17.01 -10.40
CA LYS A 230 -9.02 16.92 -11.22
C LYS A 230 -9.01 15.64 -12.05
N GLU A 231 -9.49 14.54 -11.49
CA GLU A 231 -9.59 13.25 -12.15
C GLU A 231 -10.59 13.31 -13.31
N ALA A 232 -11.77 13.92 -13.09
CA ALA A 232 -12.75 14.15 -14.15
C ALA A 232 -12.18 15.06 -15.26
N LYS A 233 -11.46 16.13 -14.88
CA LYS A 233 -10.77 16.98 -15.85
C LYS A 233 -9.81 16.20 -16.73
N HIS A 234 -8.94 15.38 -16.15
CA HIS A 234 -8.01 14.56 -16.94
C HIS A 234 -8.74 13.55 -17.81
N PHE A 235 -9.75 12.85 -17.28
CA PHE A 235 -10.56 11.91 -18.05
C PHE A 235 -11.16 12.56 -19.29
N PHE A 236 -11.84 13.71 -19.14
CA PHE A 236 -12.45 14.41 -20.27
C PHE A 236 -11.41 15.06 -21.20
N MET A 237 -10.28 15.54 -20.68
CA MET A 237 -9.18 16.04 -21.54
C MET A 237 -8.69 14.94 -22.47
N ILE A 238 -8.42 13.74 -21.95
CA ILE A 238 -7.97 12.60 -22.77
C ILE A 238 -9.03 12.21 -23.80
N GLN A 239 -10.30 12.13 -23.39
CA GLN A 239 -11.39 11.70 -24.27
C GLN A 239 -11.75 12.72 -25.36
N LEU A 240 -11.58 14.02 -25.10
CA LEU A 240 -12.01 15.09 -26.01
C LEU A 240 -10.85 15.70 -26.82
N ALA A 241 -9.66 15.82 -26.24
CA ALA A 241 -8.49 16.41 -26.90
C ALA A 241 -7.54 15.35 -27.49
N GLY A 242 -7.78 14.05 -27.25
CA GLY A 242 -7.07 12.97 -27.91
C GLY A 242 -5.60 12.84 -27.50
N GLU A 243 -4.74 12.46 -28.45
CA GLU A 243 -3.34 12.11 -28.21
C GLU A 243 -2.49 13.32 -27.75
N GLU A 244 -2.79 14.54 -28.21
CA GLU A 244 -2.07 15.76 -27.80
C GLU A 244 -2.18 16.04 -26.29
N ALA A 245 -3.36 15.82 -25.69
CA ALA A 245 -3.55 16.00 -24.26
C ALA A 245 -2.88 14.89 -23.43
N LEU A 246 -2.74 13.69 -23.99
CA LEU A 246 -1.97 12.61 -23.37
C LEU A 246 -0.48 12.94 -23.36
N GLU A 247 0.05 13.52 -24.44
CA GLU A 247 1.45 13.98 -24.51
C GLU A 247 1.71 15.10 -23.50
N GLU A 248 0.86 16.14 -23.44
CA GLU A 248 1.03 17.24 -22.47
C GLU A 248 0.99 16.74 -21.02
N MET A 249 0.11 15.77 -20.75
CA MET A 249 0.05 15.11 -19.46
C MET A 249 1.34 14.32 -19.20
N ALA A 250 1.79 13.48 -20.13
CA ALA A 250 3.02 12.72 -20.01
C ALA A 250 4.22 13.64 -19.74
N GLU A 251 4.32 14.76 -20.44
CA GLU A 251 5.37 15.76 -20.24
C GLU A 251 5.36 16.37 -18.84
N THR A 252 4.17 16.60 -18.29
CA THR A 252 4.03 17.03 -16.89
C THR A 252 4.57 15.98 -15.91
N TYR A 253 4.39 14.69 -16.20
CA TYR A 253 4.95 13.60 -15.40
C TYR A 253 6.45 13.43 -15.62
N ARG A 254 6.97 13.56 -16.86
CA ARG A 254 8.42 13.60 -17.14
C ARG A 254 9.10 14.69 -16.33
N LYS A 255 8.53 15.90 -16.30
CA LYS A 255 9.06 16.99 -15.49
C LYS A 255 9.11 16.65 -14.00
N LYS A 256 8.05 16.03 -13.46
CA LYS A 256 8.03 15.59 -12.05
C LYS A 256 9.10 14.54 -11.77
N ILE A 257 9.27 13.56 -12.66
CA ILE A 257 10.32 12.53 -12.57
C ILE A 257 11.69 13.22 -12.56
N ARG A 258 11.96 14.08 -13.54
CA ARG A 258 13.23 14.78 -13.67
C ARG A 258 13.58 15.60 -12.45
N GLU A 259 12.63 16.32 -11.84
CA GLU A 259 12.87 17.12 -10.64
C GLU A 259 13.31 16.30 -9.40
N GLU A 260 13.05 14.99 -9.36
CA GLU A 260 13.56 14.14 -8.26
C GLU A 260 15.07 13.84 -8.38
N PHE A 261 15.59 13.80 -9.62
CA PHE A 261 16.99 13.54 -9.93
C PHE A 261 17.79 14.83 -10.22
N PHE A 262 17.16 15.81 -10.85
CA PHE A 262 17.76 17.06 -11.30
C PHE A 262 16.82 18.23 -10.97
N PRO A 263 16.70 18.60 -9.69
CA PRO A 263 15.81 19.67 -9.29
C PRO A 263 16.30 21.02 -9.83
N THR A 264 15.36 21.89 -10.23
CA THR A 264 15.69 23.26 -10.65
C THR A 264 16.35 24.05 -9.51
N ARG A 265 16.05 23.70 -8.25
CA ARG A 265 16.62 24.35 -7.05
C ARG A 265 16.77 23.35 -5.90
N GLY A 266 17.95 23.35 -5.28
CA GLY A 266 18.27 22.50 -4.13
C GLY A 266 18.96 21.21 -4.54
N GLU A 267 19.07 20.28 -3.59
CA GLU A 267 19.68 18.98 -3.81
C GLU A 267 18.67 17.93 -4.28
N PRO A 268 19.10 16.96 -5.10
CA PRO A 268 18.26 15.86 -5.56
C PRO A 268 17.73 15.05 -4.38
N LYS A 269 16.43 14.78 -4.37
CA LYS A 269 15.77 14.07 -3.27
C LYS A 269 15.70 12.56 -3.48
N LEU A 270 15.80 12.13 -4.74
CA LEU A 270 15.79 10.72 -5.14
C LEU A 270 14.65 9.91 -4.50
N ARG A 271 13.44 10.49 -4.42
CA ARG A 271 12.29 9.81 -3.82
C ARG A 271 11.67 8.82 -4.80
N LEU A 272 12.41 7.75 -5.08
CA LEU A 272 12.08 6.73 -6.10
C LEU A 272 10.67 6.15 -5.93
N SER A 273 10.20 6.00 -4.68
CA SER A 273 8.85 5.53 -4.37
C SER A 273 7.76 6.51 -4.80
N GLU A 274 7.98 7.82 -4.64
CA GLU A 274 7.05 8.86 -5.08
C GLU A 274 7.04 8.96 -6.61
N THR A 275 8.19 8.80 -7.26
CA THR A 275 8.28 8.75 -8.72
C THR A 275 7.49 7.59 -9.30
N LYS A 276 7.67 6.37 -8.74
CA LYS A 276 6.88 5.19 -9.14
C LYS A 276 5.38 5.36 -8.87
N LYS A 277 5.00 6.00 -7.76
CA LYS A 277 3.58 6.32 -7.47
C LYS A 277 3.00 7.28 -8.52
N ALA A 278 3.76 8.28 -8.95
CA ALA A 278 3.33 9.21 -9.98
C ALA A 278 3.09 8.49 -11.32
N ILE A 279 3.99 7.60 -11.74
CA ILE A 279 3.80 6.83 -12.99
C ILE A 279 2.56 5.92 -12.89
N ARG A 280 2.34 5.26 -11.75
CA ARG A 280 1.12 4.45 -11.51
C ARG A 280 -0.16 5.28 -11.48
N GLU A 281 -0.10 6.52 -11.01
CA GLU A 281 -1.22 7.45 -11.08
C GLU A 281 -1.52 7.81 -12.54
N PHE A 282 -0.50 8.15 -13.32
CA PHE A 282 -0.64 8.41 -14.76
C PHE A 282 -1.26 7.22 -15.48
N GLU A 283 -0.76 6.00 -15.25
CA GLU A 283 -1.28 4.77 -15.86
C GLU A 283 -2.78 4.58 -15.58
N LYS A 284 -3.22 4.81 -14.33
CA LYS A 284 -4.64 4.70 -13.95
C LYS A 284 -5.52 5.74 -14.64
N LEU A 285 -5.02 6.96 -14.79
CA LEU A 285 -5.75 8.08 -15.39
C LEU A 285 -5.82 7.97 -16.91
N SER A 286 -4.70 7.62 -17.55
CA SER A 286 -4.59 7.54 -19.00
C SER A 286 -5.10 6.23 -19.56
N GLN A 287 -4.96 5.14 -18.79
CA GLN A 287 -5.09 3.76 -19.28
C GLN A 287 -4.31 3.52 -20.58
N ASN A 288 -3.25 4.31 -20.80
CA ASN A 288 -2.46 4.29 -22.01
C ASN A 288 -1.10 3.67 -21.73
N LYS A 289 -0.89 2.50 -22.32
CA LYS A 289 0.28 1.67 -22.05
C LYS A 289 1.55 2.21 -22.71
N ARG A 290 1.45 2.76 -23.92
CA ARG A 290 2.58 3.35 -24.65
C ARG A 290 3.24 4.44 -23.82
N TYR A 291 2.44 5.39 -23.33
CA TYR A 291 2.94 6.47 -22.46
C TYR A 291 3.36 5.98 -21.07
N THR A 292 2.73 4.93 -20.55
CA THR A 292 3.17 4.32 -19.28
C THR A 292 4.57 3.71 -19.42
N ILE A 293 4.84 2.98 -20.49
CA ILE A 293 6.16 2.42 -20.81
C ILE A 293 7.18 3.55 -21.00
N ASP A 294 6.83 4.58 -21.77
CA ASP A 294 7.66 5.77 -21.97
C ASP A 294 8.11 6.40 -20.65
N LEU A 295 7.19 6.61 -19.70
CA LEU A 295 7.50 7.20 -18.40
C LEU A 295 8.35 6.28 -17.51
N TYR A 296 8.12 4.96 -17.55
CA TYR A 296 8.95 4.02 -16.82
C TYR A 296 10.38 3.96 -17.35
N LEU A 297 10.57 3.93 -18.68
CA LEU A 297 11.90 4.00 -19.28
C LEU A 297 12.56 5.34 -18.99
N TYR A 298 11.82 6.45 -19.08
CA TYR A 298 12.34 7.78 -18.71
C TYR A 298 12.83 7.84 -17.26
N TYR A 299 12.12 7.18 -16.32
CA TYR A 299 12.59 7.06 -14.95
C TYR A 299 13.93 6.30 -14.83
N VAL A 300 14.11 5.22 -15.59
CA VAL A 300 15.37 4.46 -15.61
C VAL A 300 16.50 5.30 -16.24
N GLU A 301 16.22 5.96 -17.36
CA GLU A 301 17.14 6.88 -18.04
C GLU A 301 17.63 7.98 -17.08
N MET A 302 16.73 8.62 -16.32
CA MET A 302 17.12 9.63 -15.32
C MET A 302 18.01 9.04 -14.22
N GLY A 303 17.80 7.78 -13.85
CA GLY A 303 18.65 7.10 -12.87
C GLY A 303 20.05 6.80 -13.40
N VAL A 304 20.16 6.39 -14.66
CA VAL A 304 21.44 6.17 -15.36
C VAL A 304 22.18 7.50 -15.56
N GLU A 305 21.51 8.52 -16.10
CA GLU A 305 22.05 9.87 -16.29
C GLU A 305 22.59 10.42 -14.96
N PHE A 306 21.82 10.29 -13.89
CA PHE A 306 22.22 10.75 -12.56
C PHE A 306 23.48 10.04 -12.04
N THR A 307 23.55 8.73 -12.22
CA THR A 307 24.72 7.93 -11.83
C THR A 307 25.96 8.31 -12.65
N ASN A 308 25.81 8.51 -13.96
CA ASN A 308 26.92 8.91 -14.82
C ASN A 308 27.48 10.31 -14.47
N ILE A 309 26.64 11.20 -13.93
CA ILE A 309 27.06 12.55 -13.53
C ILE A 309 27.69 12.57 -12.13
N TYR A 310 27.11 11.86 -11.17
CA TYR A 310 27.47 11.99 -9.75
C TYR A 310 28.23 10.78 -9.18
N GLY A 311 28.40 9.71 -9.96
CA GLY A 311 29.02 8.46 -9.54
C GLY A 311 28.04 7.51 -8.87
N ASP A 312 28.59 6.43 -8.30
CA ASP A 312 27.79 5.36 -7.72
C ASP A 312 26.94 5.82 -6.53
N ILE A 313 25.67 5.38 -6.50
CA ILE A 313 24.69 5.81 -5.49
C ILE A 313 24.57 4.79 -4.35
N THR A 314 23.66 3.83 -4.47
CA THR A 314 23.45 2.76 -3.47
C THR A 314 22.87 1.53 -4.14
N ALA A 315 23.09 0.34 -3.58
CA ALA A 315 22.47 -0.90 -4.07
C ALA A 315 20.94 -0.76 -4.24
N GLY A 316 20.25 -0.21 -3.23
CA GLY A 316 18.79 -0.05 -3.24
C GLY A 316 18.28 0.89 -4.33
N PHE A 317 19.08 1.89 -4.72
CA PHE A 317 18.79 2.75 -5.86
C PHE A 317 18.76 1.93 -7.16
N TYR A 318 19.81 1.14 -7.42
CA TYR A 318 19.90 0.28 -8.61
C TYR A 318 18.85 -0.83 -8.63
N SER A 319 18.58 -1.48 -7.49
CA SER A 319 17.50 -2.47 -7.39
C SER A 319 16.14 -1.87 -7.77
N SER A 320 15.89 -0.60 -7.41
CA SER A 320 14.66 0.09 -7.81
C SER A 320 14.62 0.37 -9.31
N LEU A 321 15.73 0.77 -9.94
CA LEU A 321 15.80 0.95 -11.40
C LEU A 321 15.59 -0.36 -12.15
N LEU A 322 16.30 -1.43 -11.75
CA LEU A 322 16.17 -2.77 -12.33
C LEU A 322 14.74 -3.29 -12.23
N SER A 323 14.08 -3.11 -11.09
CA SER A 323 12.68 -3.54 -10.92
C SER A 323 11.71 -2.87 -11.91
N VAL A 324 11.98 -1.62 -12.28
CA VAL A 324 11.17 -0.89 -13.26
C VAL A 324 11.50 -1.33 -14.68
N TYR A 325 12.79 -1.50 -15.00
CA TYR A 325 13.24 -1.99 -16.30
C TYR A 325 12.70 -3.40 -16.61
N ASP A 326 12.77 -4.32 -15.64
CA ASP A 326 12.15 -5.65 -15.69
C ASP A 326 10.63 -5.58 -15.85
N SER A 327 9.97 -4.66 -15.14
CA SER A 327 8.52 -4.45 -15.31
C SER A 327 8.16 -4.04 -16.75
N VAL A 328 8.96 -3.14 -17.35
CA VAL A 328 8.78 -2.75 -18.76
C VAL A 328 9.01 -3.94 -19.69
N ALA A 329 10.08 -4.72 -19.46
CA ALA A 329 10.35 -5.92 -20.26
C ALA A 329 9.17 -6.91 -20.22
N LYS A 330 8.62 -7.16 -19.03
CA LYS A 330 7.42 -7.99 -18.84
C LYS A 330 6.18 -7.42 -19.53
N MET A 331 5.99 -6.10 -19.51
CA MET A 331 4.89 -5.43 -20.22
C MET A 331 5.02 -5.63 -21.74
N LEU A 332 6.23 -5.49 -22.29
CA LEU A 332 6.49 -5.69 -23.72
C LEU A 332 6.32 -7.16 -24.13
N TYR A 333 6.83 -8.10 -23.34
CA TYR A 333 6.73 -9.54 -23.58
C TYR A 333 5.29 -10.05 -23.53
N LYS A 334 4.55 -9.73 -22.46
CA LYS A 334 3.19 -10.24 -22.21
C LYS A 334 2.17 -9.78 -23.25
N GLU A 335 2.42 -8.66 -23.91
CA GLU A 335 1.45 -8.06 -24.82
C GLU A 335 1.54 -8.55 -26.26
N GLY A 336 2.60 -9.25 -26.65
CA GLY A 336 2.79 -9.72 -28.03
C GLY A 336 2.68 -8.59 -29.07
N ASN A 337 2.91 -7.34 -28.66
CA ASN A 337 2.70 -6.17 -29.49
C ASN A 337 4.04 -5.77 -30.14
N GLU A 338 4.35 -6.43 -31.26
CA GLU A 338 5.57 -6.22 -32.05
C GLU A 338 5.86 -4.72 -32.33
N LYS A 339 4.82 -3.88 -32.44
CA LYS A 339 4.99 -2.45 -32.68
C LYS A 339 5.58 -1.71 -31.49
N LEU A 340 5.15 -2.03 -30.26
CA LEU A 340 5.69 -1.40 -29.05
C LEU A 340 7.11 -1.88 -28.77
N ILE A 341 7.38 -3.16 -29.05
CA ILE A 341 8.73 -3.75 -28.98
C ILE A 341 9.66 -2.98 -29.93
N GLN A 342 9.29 -2.84 -31.20
CA GLN A 342 10.08 -2.08 -32.20
C GLN A 342 10.26 -0.61 -31.82
N GLU A 343 9.27 0.01 -31.18
CA GLU A 343 9.34 1.40 -30.74
C GLU A 343 10.33 1.61 -29.58
N PHE A 344 10.32 0.73 -28.58
CA PHE A 344 11.05 0.92 -27.33
C PHE A 344 12.37 0.15 -27.22
N GLU A 345 12.60 -0.88 -28.04
CA GLU A 345 13.88 -1.62 -28.09
C GLU A 345 15.10 -0.69 -28.18
N PRO A 346 15.16 0.33 -29.08
CA PRO A 346 16.34 1.18 -29.18
C PRO A 346 16.65 1.94 -27.90
N ARG A 347 15.61 2.35 -27.15
CA ARG A 347 15.78 3.04 -25.85
C ARG A 347 16.21 2.09 -24.75
N MET A 348 15.63 0.89 -24.71
CA MET A 348 16.06 -0.14 -23.78
C MET A 348 17.54 -0.50 -24.00
N ARG A 349 17.96 -0.67 -25.25
CA ARG A 349 19.37 -0.91 -25.58
C ARG A 349 20.27 0.27 -25.16
N ALA A 350 19.87 1.50 -25.43
CA ALA A 350 20.63 2.69 -25.03
C ALA A 350 20.83 2.77 -23.52
N ILE A 351 19.82 2.44 -22.71
CA ILE A 351 19.93 2.35 -21.24
C ILE A 351 21.00 1.33 -20.82
N VAL A 352 21.03 0.16 -21.46
CA VAL A 352 22.06 -0.87 -21.18
C VAL A 352 23.45 -0.33 -21.53
N GLU A 353 23.61 0.24 -22.72
CA GLU A 353 24.88 0.80 -23.20
C GLU A 353 25.38 1.96 -22.33
N GLU A 354 24.50 2.88 -21.94
CA GLU A 354 24.84 4.03 -21.08
C GLU A 354 25.11 3.63 -19.62
N ALA A 355 24.65 2.46 -19.20
CA ALA A 355 24.94 1.91 -17.88
C ALA A 355 26.29 1.16 -17.83
N ASP A 356 27.02 1.03 -18.95
CA ASP A 356 28.31 0.36 -18.99
C ASP A 356 29.28 0.96 -17.95
N GLY A 357 29.89 0.08 -17.16
CA GLY A 357 30.79 0.46 -16.07
C GLY A 357 30.12 0.93 -14.78
N ILE A 358 28.78 1.03 -14.70
CA ILE A 358 28.09 1.26 -13.42
C ILE A 358 28.17 0.00 -12.55
N GLY A 359 28.51 0.17 -11.27
CA GLY A 359 28.77 -0.93 -10.34
C GLY A 359 27.53 -1.72 -9.91
N TRP A 360 27.68 -2.52 -8.84
CA TRP A 360 26.59 -3.29 -8.20
C TRP A 360 25.93 -4.37 -9.06
N GLY A 361 26.59 -4.81 -10.14
CA GLY A 361 26.01 -5.75 -11.11
C GLY A 361 24.82 -5.15 -11.86
N PHE A 362 24.66 -3.82 -11.83
CA PHE A 362 23.53 -3.12 -12.43
C PHE A 362 23.53 -3.28 -13.95
N HIS A 363 24.67 -3.00 -14.60
CA HIS A 363 24.83 -3.18 -16.04
C HIS A 363 24.58 -4.64 -16.46
N ASP A 364 25.23 -5.59 -15.80
CA ASP A 364 25.09 -7.02 -16.10
C ASP A 364 23.62 -7.47 -16.03
N THR A 365 22.90 -7.03 -14.99
CA THR A 365 21.48 -7.39 -14.84
C THR A 365 20.60 -6.74 -15.91
N LEU A 366 20.87 -5.48 -16.31
CA LEU A 366 20.15 -4.86 -17.43
C LEU A 366 20.39 -5.60 -18.74
N GLN A 367 21.63 -6.05 -18.96
CA GLN A 367 22.02 -6.82 -20.13
C GLN A 367 21.31 -8.18 -20.16
N ASP A 368 21.21 -8.87 -19.03
CA ASP A 368 20.48 -10.13 -18.92
C ASP A 368 18.99 -9.94 -19.24
N ILE A 369 18.34 -8.95 -18.62
CA ILE A 369 16.90 -8.64 -18.88
C ILE A 369 16.67 -8.28 -20.36
N TYR A 370 17.56 -7.47 -20.94
CA TYR A 370 17.47 -7.09 -22.34
C TYR A 370 17.63 -8.31 -23.27
N ALA A 371 18.63 -9.14 -23.01
CA ALA A 371 18.89 -10.34 -23.79
C ALA A 371 17.69 -11.31 -23.72
N GLU A 372 17.11 -11.55 -22.54
CA GLU A 372 15.93 -12.41 -22.41
C GLU A 372 14.72 -11.94 -23.25
N LEU A 373 14.56 -10.63 -23.43
CA LEU A 373 13.43 -10.07 -24.17
C LEU A 373 13.63 -10.09 -25.69
N PHE A 374 14.87 -9.91 -26.16
CA PHE A 374 15.19 -9.67 -27.58
C PHE A 374 16.11 -10.73 -28.22
N ALA A 375 16.39 -11.84 -27.52
CA ALA A 375 17.20 -12.96 -28.01
C ALA A 375 16.55 -13.79 -29.14
#